data_AF-A0A1F7X182-F1
#
_entry.id   AF-A0A1F7X182-F1
#
_cell.length_a   1.000
_cell.length_b   1.000
_cell.length_c   1.000
_cell.angle_alpha   90.00
_cell.angle_beta   90.00
_cell.angle_gamma   90.00
#
_symmetry.space_group_name_H-M   'P 1'
#
loop_
_entity.id
_entity.type
_entity.pdbx_description
1 polymer ?
#
loop_
_entity_poly.entity_id
_entity_poly.type
_entity_poly.pdbx_seq_one_letter_code
_entity_poly.pdbx_strand_id
1 'polypeptide(L)'
;MKLIITLSSGLRVGNFSSPYAFEFEDGTILPAIDDITAKLGTLDRDDEIVQIGKIYSTIHPVFKLNNMIEFELDQWINVFLDDKVDIVIVPLPVLQAMQSDKGWKSSILSLPFRTIYIVDRIKKIISINKFCI
;
A
#
# COMPACT_ATOMS: atom_id res chain seq x y z
N MET A 1 8.09 13.10 -8.64
CA MET A 1 7.00 13.88 -8.03
C MET A 1 5.97 12.88 -7.51
N LYS A 2 5.54 13.01 -6.25
CA LYS A 2 4.55 12.09 -5.68
C LYS A 2 3.19 12.38 -6.29
N LEU A 3 2.51 11.32 -6.75
CA LEU A 3 1.21 11.43 -7.38
C LEU A 3 0.13 11.44 -6.31
N ILE A 4 -0.61 12.54 -6.22
CA ILE A 4 -1.68 12.75 -5.24
C ILE A 4 -2.90 13.27 -5.99
N ILE A 5 -4.06 12.65 -5.73
CA ILE A 5 -5.35 13.13 -6.22
C ILE A 5 -6.20 13.60 -5.04
N THR A 6 -7.24 14.38 -5.31
CA THR A 6 -8.26 14.73 -4.31
C THR A 6 -9.58 14.12 -4.73
N LEU A 7 -10.18 13.33 -3.84
CA LEU A 7 -11.50 12.73 -4.04
C LEU A 7 -12.62 13.76 -3.84
N SER A 8 -13.84 13.42 -4.26
CA SER A 8 -15.03 14.25 -4.01
C SER A 8 -15.32 14.48 -2.52
N SER A 9 -14.84 13.60 -1.65
CA SER A 9 -14.88 13.76 -0.19
C SER A 9 -13.92 14.84 0.34
N GLY A 10 -13.04 15.39 -0.51
CA GLY A 10 -11.95 16.28 -0.11
C GLY A 10 -10.69 15.53 0.34
N LEU A 11 -10.75 14.20 0.44
CA LEU A 11 -9.61 13.37 0.86
C LEU A 11 -8.50 13.36 -0.20
N ARG A 12 -7.27 13.67 0.21
CA ARG A 12 -6.07 13.63 -0.64
C ARG A 12 -5.41 12.28 -0.55
N VAL A 13 -5.34 11.56 -1.67
CA VAL A 13 -4.88 10.17 -1.72
C VAL A 13 -3.68 10.02 -2.64
N GLY A 14 -2.63 9.38 -2.13
CA GLY A 14 -1.43 9.02 -2.89
C GLY A 14 -1.36 7.53 -3.23
N ASN A 15 -0.71 7.21 -4.35
CA ASN A 15 -0.36 5.83 -4.71
C ASN A 15 1.09 5.58 -4.27
N PHE A 16 1.35 4.57 -3.43
CA PHE A 16 2.70 4.26 -2.96
C PHE A 16 3.57 3.63 -4.04
N SER A 17 3.09 2.54 -4.65
CA SER A 17 3.89 1.72 -5.59
C SER A 17 3.06 0.88 -6.56
N SER A 18 1.74 1.05 -6.62
CA SER A 18 0.90 0.22 -7.47
C SER A 18 1.12 0.57 -8.95
N PRO A 19 1.46 -0.43 -9.81
CA PRO A 19 1.51 -0.25 -11.26
C PRO A 19 0.11 -0.25 -11.89
N TYR A 20 -0.94 -0.34 -11.08
CA TYR A 20 -2.33 -0.28 -11.52
C TYR A 20 -3.00 0.97 -10.98
N ALA A 21 -3.85 1.57 -11.81
CA ALA A 21 -4.73 2.65 -11.40
C ALA A 21 -5.85 2.12 -10.49
N PHE A 22 -6.37 3.00 -9.65
CA PHE A 22 -7.46 2.73 -8.72
C PHE A 22 -8.66 3.62 -9.05
N GLU A 23 -9.81 3.00 -9.31
CA GLU A 23 -11.08 3.68 -9.52
C GLU A 23 -11.86 3.76 -8.21
N PHE A 24 -12.31 4.95 -7.85
CA PHE A 24 -13.08 5.21 -6.64
C PHE A 24 -14.59 5.27 -6.91
N GLU A 25 -15.40 5.14 -5.86
CA GLU A 25 -16.88 5.21 -5.92
C GLU A 25 -17.42 6.48 -6.61
N ASP A 26 -16.68 7.58 -6.55
CA ASP A 26 -17.04 8.85 -7.17
C ASP A 26 -16.57 8.99 -8.62
N GLY A 27 -15.96 7.94 -9.19
CA GLY A 27 -15.42 7.90 -10.54
C GLY A 27 -14.03 8.53 -10.68
N THR A 28 -13.45 9.05 -9.60
CA THR A 28 -12.07 9.56 -9.62
C THR A 28 -11.10 8.40 -9.82
N ILE A 29 -10.02 8.65 -10.57
CA ILE A 29 -8.98 7.65 -10.83
C ILE A 29 -7.68 8.14 -10.20
N LEU A 30 -7.13 7.35 -9.28
CA LEU A 30 -5.74 7.50 -8.83
C LEU A 30 -4.86 6.75 -9.83
N PRO A 31 -3.99 7.45 -10.60
CA PRO A 31 -3.23 6.80 -11.66
C PRO A 31 -2.23 5.77 -11.14
N ALA A 32 -1.85 4.86 -12.04
CA ALA A 32 -0.73 3.95 -11.83
C ALA A 32 0.57 4.73 -11.66
N ILE A 33 1.49 4.17 -10.89
CA ILE A 33 2.88 4.58 -10.88
C ILE A 33 3.62 3.87 -12.02
N ASP A 34 4.69 4.48 -12.53
CA ASP A 34 5.55 3.89 -13.55
C ASP A 34 6.21 2.57 -13.08
N ASP A 35 6.47 1.68 -14.03
CA ASP A 35 7.01 0.34 -13.76
C ASP A 35 8.37 0.33 -13.03
N ILE A 36 9.17 1.39 -13.19
CA ILE A 36 10.49 1.47 -12.56
C ILE A 36 10.31 1.70 -11.06
N THR A 37 9.51 2.71 -10.70
CA THR A 37 9.19 3.01 -9.31
C THR A 37 8.42 1.85 -8.65
N ALA A 38 7.50 1.20 -9.38
CA ALA A 38 6.78 0.03 -8.88
C ALA A 38 7.71 -1.16 -8.56
N LYS A 39 8.71 -1.43 -9.41
CA LYS A 39 9.71 -2.50 -9.18
C LYS A 39 10.63 -2.21 -8.01
N LEU A 40 11.04 -0.96 -7.82
CA LEU A 40 11.82 -0.54 -6.65
C LEU A 40 11.01 -0.70 -5.34
N GLY A 41 9.68 -0.72 -5.46
CA GLY A 41 8.72 -1.02 -4.40
C GLY A 41 8.61 -2.50 -3.99
N THR A 42 9.52 -3.38 -4.45
CA THR A 42 9.49 -4.81 -4.11
C THR A 42 10.09 -5.05 -2.73
N LEU A 43 9.33 -5.71 -1.85
CA LEU A 43 9.77 -6.12 -0.52
C LEU A 43 10.75 -7.30 -0.59
N ASP A 44 11.58 -7.40 0.44
CA ASP A 44 12.30 -8.63 0.70
C ASP A 44 11.29 -9.68 1.17
N ARG A 45 11.43 -10.90 0.65
CA ARG A 45 10.47 -11.99 0.85
C ARG A 45 11.20 -13.27 1.20
N ASP A 46 10.89 -13.78 2.39
CA ASP A 46 11.27 -15.12 2.81
C ASP A 46 10.02 -16.01 2.76
N ASP A 47 10.07 -17.11 2.01
CA ASP A 47 8.95 -18.05 1.93
C ASP A 47 9.15 -19.18 2.95
N GLU A 48 8.27 -19.25 3.96
CA GLU A 48 8.23 -20.38 4.88
C GLU A 48 7.38 -21.51 4.28
N ILE A 49 7.96 -22.68 4.04
CA ILE A 49 7.21 -23.85 3.56
C ILE A 49 6.39 -24.41 4.73
N VAL A 50 5.06 -24.31 4.63
CA VAL A 50 4.12 -24.76 5.66
C VAL A 50 3.75 -26.23 5.47
N GLN A 51 3.60 -26.68 4.21
CA GLN A 51 3.23 -28.04 3.88
C GLN A 51 3.71 -28.43 2.49
N ILE A 52 4.17 -29.67 2.35
CA ILE A 52 4.58 -30.25 1.07
C ILE A 52 3.58 -31.33 0.68
N GLY A 53 2.87 -31.11 -0.43
CA GLY A 53 2.13 -32.14 -1.15
C GLY A 53 3.00 -32.81 -2.20
N LYS A 54 2.55 -33.95 -2.75
CA LYS A 54 3.29 -34.66 -3.82
C LYS A 54 3.43 -33.85 -5.13
N ILE A 55 2.56 -32.86 -5.34
CA ILE A 55 2.45 -32.10 -6.60
C ILE A 55 2.57 -30.58 -6.37
N TYR A 56 2.38 -30.09 -5.15
CA TYR A 56 2.41 -28.67 -4.82
C TYR A 56 3.00 -28.44 -3.43
N SER A 57 3.50 -27.24 -3.17
CA SER A 57 3.90 -26.78 -1.83
C SER A 57 3.06 -25.58 -1.42
N THR A 58 2.70 -25.53 -0.15
CA THR A 58 2.04 -24.38 0.47
C THR A 58 3.09 -23.57 1.21
N ILE A 59 3.14 -22.27 0.90
CA ILE A 59 4.09 -21.33 1.51
C ILE A 59 3.34 -20.24 2.28
N HIS A 60 3.94 -19.77 3.37
CA HIS A 60 3.58 -18.57 4.08
C HIS A 60 4.63 -17.50 3.77
N PRO A 61 4.31 -16.49 2.94
CA PRO A 61 5.28 -15.46 2.63
C PRO A 61 5.45 -14.55 3.85
N VAL A 62 6.70 -14.41 4.30
CA VAL A 62 7.11 -13.46 5.32
C VAL A 62 7.74 -12.27 4.61
N PHE A 63 7.09 -11.12 4.73
CA PHE A 63 7.55 -9.88 4.10
C PHE A 63 8.38 -9.06 5.07
N LYS A 64 9.49 -8.51 4.58
CA LYS A 64 10.35 -7.59 5.33
C LYS A 64 10.52 -6.30 4.54
N LEU A 65 10.50 -5.19 5.26
CA LEU A 65 10.89 -3.91 4.70
C LEU A 65 12.39 -3.97 4.42
N ASN A 66 12.80 -3.51 3.24
CA ASN A 66 14.20 -3.22 2.94
C ASN A 66 14.42 -1.71 2.97
N ASN A 67 15.69 -1.31 3.01
CA ASN A 67 16.08 0.11 3.14
C ASN A 67 15.44 1.02 2.07
N MET A 68 15.17 0.49 0.87
CA MET A 68 14.55 1.27 -0.21
C MET A 68 13.07 1.55 0.10
N ILE A 69 12.35 0.56 0.60
CA ILE A 69 10.96 0.72 1.02
C ILE A 69 10.86 1.63 2.23
N GLU A 70 11.73 1.45 3.22
CA GLU A 70 11.77 2.31 4.40
C GLU A 70 12.02 3.77 4.03
N PHE A 71 13.00 4.02 3.17
CA PHE A 71 13.27 5.36 2.65
C PHE A 71 12.05 5.96 1.95
N GLU A 72 11.36 5.19 1.10
CA GLU A 72 10.19 5.66 0.38
C GLU A 72 8.99 5.91 1.32
N LEU A 73 8.81 5.09 2.36
CA LEU A 73 7.85 5.32 3.43
C LEU A 73 8.16 6.64 4.16
N ASP A 74 9.41 6.89 4.53
CA ASP A 74 9.84 8.14 5.17
C ASP A 74 9.57 9.36 4.30
N GLN A 75 9.79 9.26 2.98
CA GLN A 75 9.42 10.33 2.04
C GLN A 75 7.91 10.62 2.07
N TRP A 76 7.07 9.58 2.12
CA TRP A 76 5.63 9.76 2.23
C TRP A 76 5.18 10.32 3.58
N ILE A 77 5.88 9.97 4.67
CA ILE A 77 5.65 10.59 5.99
C ILE A 77 5.91 12.09 5.92
N ASN A 78 7.01 12.52 5.29
CA ASN A 78 7.28 13.96 5.14
C ASN A 78 6.18 14.69 4.37
N VAL A 79 5.65 14.08 3.31
CA VAL A 79 4.51 14.64 2.53
C VAL A 79 3.24 14.73 3.37
N PHE A 80 3.00 13.75 4.24
CA PHE A 80 1.89 13.76 5.18
C PHE A 80 2.06 14.82 6.27
N LEU A 81 3.25 14.95 6.85
CA LEU A 81 3.58 15.98 7.85
C LEU A 81 3.51 17.41 7.28
N ASP A 82 3.79 17.55 5.99
CA ASP A 82 3.59 18.80 5.23
C ASP A 82 2.10 19.10 4.91
N ASP A 83 1.16 18.27 5.37
CA ASP A 83 -0.27 18.37 5.09
C ASP A 83 -0.57 18.38 3.58
N LYS A 84 0.12 17.55 2.79
CA LYS A 84 -0.10 17.43 1.33
C LYS A 84 -0.88 16.19 0.92
N VAL A 85 -0.94 15.19 1.79
CA VAL A 85 -1.66 13.93 1.58
C VAL A 85 -2.34 13.51 2.88
N ASP A 86 -3.50 12.88 2.79
CA ASP A 86 -4.21 12.33 3.95
C ASP A 86 -4.00 10.82 4.07
N ILE A 87 -4.05 10.11 2.93
CA ILE A 87 -3.88 8.66 2.86
C ILE A 87 -2.93 8.29 1.73
N VAL A 88 -2.06 7.32 1.99
CA VAL A 88 -1.18 6.70 1.00
C VAL A 88 -1.58 5.23 0.85
N ILE A 89 -2.03 4.85 -0.34
CA ILE A 89 -2.41 3.47 -0.63
C ILE A 89 -1.15 2.63 -0.82
N VAL A 90 -0.96 1.66 0.08
CA VAL A 90 0.15 0.70 0.05
C VAL A 90 -0.36 -0.71 -0.28
N PRO A 91 0.48 -1.57 -0.92
CA PRO A 91 0.18 -2.99 -1.03
C PRO A 91 0.05 -3.66 0.34
N LEU A 92 -0.85 -4.63 0.46
CA LEU A 92 -1.04 -5.41 1.70
C LEU A 92 0.27 -6.01 2.25
N PRO A 93 1.17 -6.58 1.42
CA PRO A 93 2.47 -7.04 1.90
C PRO A 93 3.31 -5.99 2.62
N VAL A 94 3.29 -4.73 2.14
CA VAL A 94 4.05 -3.62 2.77
C VAL A 94 3.46 -3.34 4.14
N LEU A 95 2.13 -3.28 4.22
CA LEU A 95 1.43 -3.05 5.47
C LEU A 95 1.66 -4.17 6.50
N GLN A 96 1.67 -5.43 6.05
CA GLN A 96 2.00 -6.59 6.89
C GLN A 96 3.44 -6.55 7.40
N ALA A 97 4.39 -6.16 6.56
CA ALA A 97 5.79 -5.99 6.95
C ALA A 97 5.92 -4.89 8.02
N MET A 98 5.27 -3.73 7.82
CA MET A 98 5.22 -2.64 8.82
C MET A 98 4.59 -3.08 10.14
N GLN A 99 3.51 -3.88 10.12
CA GLN A 99 2.85 -4.37 11.34
C GLN A 99 3.70 -5.38 12.11
N SER A 100 4.60 -6.08 11.41
CA SER A 100 5.51 -7.07 11.98
C SER A 100 6.76 -6.41 12.58
N ASP A 101 7.14 -5.25 12.05
CA ASP A 101 8.28 -4.47 12.56
C ASP A 101 7.92 -3.69 13.84
N LYS A 102 8.72 -3.84 14.89
CA LYS A 102 8.48 -3.19 16.19
C LYS A 102 8.51 -1.66 16.15
N GLY A 103 9.29 -1.06 15.25
CA GLY A 103 9.40 0.39 15.09
C GLY A 103 8.14 1.02 14.49
N TRP A 104 7.44 0.27 13.63
CA TRP A 104 6.28 0.74 12.89
C TRP A 104 4.95 0.35 13.54
N LYS A 105 4.90 -0.80 14.22
CA LYS A 105 3.67 -1.39 14.78
C LYS A 105 2.88 -0.45 15.70
N SER A 106 3.55 0.32 16.54
CA SER A 106 2.90 1.25 17.48
C SER A 106 2.34 2.51 16.80
N SER A 107 2.76 2.79 15.56
CA SER A 107 2.47 4.04 14.86
C SER A 107 1.61 3.85 13.61
N ILE A 108 1.27 2.61 13.22
CA ILE A 108 0.56 2.33 11.97
C ILE A 108 -0.76 3.12 11.83
N LEU A 109 -1.48 3.31 12.94
CA LEU A 109 -2.74 4.05 12.96
C LEU A 109 -2.55 5.57 12.79
N SER A 110 -1.44 6.14 13.28
CA SER A 110 -1.15 7.57 13.19
C SER A 110 -0.45 7.97 11.89
N LEU A 111 0.02 7.00 11.11
CA LEU A 111 0.66 7.19 9.82
C LEU A 111 -0.36 7.10 8.66
N PRO A 112 -0.07 7.68 7.48
CA PRO A 112 -1.03 7.78 6.36
C PRO A 112 -1.26 6.47 5.61
N PHE A 113 -0.55 5.39 5.93
CA PHE A 113 -0.51 4.18 5.11
C PHE A 113 -1.75 3.31 5.31
N ARG A 114 -2.47 3.04 4.22
CA ARG A 114 -3.66 2.17 4.25
C ARG A 114 -3.71 1.27 3.03
N THR A 115 -4.45 0.17 3.14
CA THR A 115 -4.84 -0.64 1.97
C THR A 115 -6.28 -0.31 1.56
N ILE A 116 -6.65 -0.74 0.35
CA ILE A 116 -7.96 -0.43 -0.24
C ILE A 116 -9.08 -1.26 0.39
N TYR A 117 -10.28 -0.67 0.48
CA TYR A 117 -11.52 -1.40 0.71
C TYR A 117 -12.32 -1.46 -0.59
N ILE A 118 -12.50 -2.66 -1.13
CA ILE A 118 -13.21 -2.87 -2.41
C ILE A 118 -14.72 -2.96 -2.13
N VAL A 119 -15.49 -2.06 -2.74
CA VAL A 119 -16.96 -2.02 -2.61
C VAL A 119 -17.66 -2.79 -3.72
N ASP A 120 -17.05 -2.86 -4.91
CA ASP A 120 -17.48 -3.70 -6.02
C ASP A 120 -16.29 -4.52 -6.51
N ARG A 121 -16.32 -5.85 -6.30
CA ARG A 121 -15.22 -6.74 -6.69
C ARG A 121 -15.20 -7.08 -8.17
N ILE A 122 -16.33 -6.94 -8.87
CA ILE A 122 -16.42 -7.21 -10.31
C ILE A 122 -15.76 -6.06 -11.05
N LYS A 123 -16.10 -4.82 -10.69
CA LYS A 123 -15.53 -3.61 -11.27
C LYS A 123 -14.21 -3.17 -10.62
N LYS A 124 -13.88 -3.73 -9.45
CA LYS A 124 -12.74 -3.33 -8.60
C LYS A 124 -12.81 -1.87 -8.12
N ILE A 125 -14.03 -1.38 -7.83
CA ILE A 125 -14.26 -0.02 -7.31
C ILE A 125 -13.88 0.02 -5.83
N ILE A 126 -13.17 1.09 -5.45
CA ILE A 126 -12.64 1.32 -4.10
C ILE A 126 -13.45 2.39 -3.38
N SER A 127 -13.61 2.21 -2.07
CA SER A 127 -14.33 3.18 -1.26
C SER A 127 -13.61 4.53 -1.15
N ILE A 128 -14.39 5.62 -1.14
CA ILE A 128 -13.86 6.97 -0.90
C ILE A 128 -13.68 7.30 0.60
N ASN A 129 -14.24 6.50 1.49
CA ASN A 129 -14.27 6.78 2.94
C ASN A 129 -13.94 5.58 3.84
N LYS A 130 -13.71 4.38 3.27
CA LYS A 130 -13.30 3.18 4.01
C LYS A 130 -11.96 2.68 3.48
N PHE A 131 -11.04 2.43 4.39
CA PHE A 131 -9.71 1.90 4.09
C PHE A 131 -9.33 0.86 5.15
N CYS A 132 -8.42 -0.04 4.78
CA CYS A 132 -8.06 -1.20 5.57
C CYS A 132 -6.68 -1.03 6.24
N ILE A 133 -6.52 -1.70 7.38
CA ILE A 133 -5.27 -1.84 8.13
C ILE A 133 -4.96 -3.32 8.27
#